data_AF-A0AAU9WF84-F1
#
_entry.id   AF-A0AAU9WF84-F1
#
_cell.length_a   1.000
_cell.length_b   1.000
_cell.length_c   1.000
_cell.angle_alpha   90.00
_cell.angle_beta   90.00
_cell.angle_gamma   90.00
#
_symmetry.space_group_name_H-M   'P 1'
#
loop_
_entity.id
_entity.type
_entity.pdbx_description
1 polymer ?
#
loop_
_entity_poly.entity_id
_entity_poly.type
_entity_poly.pdbx_seq_one_letter_code
_entity_poly.pdbx_strand_id
1 'polypeptide(L)'
;RRAVGPPIDVDVQPLKNQIADAYGFQKDPNKDQWKKLPSFEGQIGVGGWAAAAQSAKRFFRNNNNHATPWQNLLATRTPINLLYITAARYLFVTHVLWVQSNRQLIACKEKRDKYSGIIQSFEIPPDGVCFPLPYGSATYKSDYDVGLIGVNSGTLTQSFNQYFQAAAPNGFGKPSELVFDTNVYAFTLEFAMPMMFLKLPETFAAKVAKLETKVRYKMQELASAYYKMFKYNNNFFQALTTSAQNNMQAAPRQVLNEWLTAFDNMNTADNFRKGARSDQAFRLAHNNRYQAFVAAVSQSGGYVPNEIDNVVKALLYAAEAYHTRGAIRHVVQGMQMKAIDRGEFNTPLLTYDLWVSMIENWGDANKEYAHCGPNVLIAACLNKMSKYLWRMFNAMRLVRVRLPFKSGDQLLAFGTTDDPESATQQWRRKGANADAKSYYLFLKKFECNAMINTATQRVVANTRLSVNCMTNINNKVNAYNIKMAGLVTNKDGEGM
;
A
#
# COMPACT_ATOMS: atom_id res chain seq x y z
N ARG A 1 11.39 16.08 38.85
CA ARG A 1 11.28 17.02 37.70
C ARG A 1 10.55 16.29 36.58
N ARG A 2 9.32 16.67 36.21
CA ARG A 2 8.66 16.11 35.01
C ARG A 2 9.51 16.52 33.81
N ALA A 3 9.92 15.56 32.99
CA ALA A 3 10.63 15.86 31.74
C ALA A 3 9.73 16.79 30.90
N VAL A 4 10.20 18.00 30.66
CA VAL A 4 9.55 18.90 29.69
C VAL A 4 9.74 18.23 28.35
N GLY A 5 8.64 17.90 27.67
CA GLY A 5 8.70 17.29 26.34
C GLY A 5 9.46 18.17 25.36
N PRO A 6 9.96 17.61 24.25
CA PRO A 6 10.65 18.39 23.23
C PRO A 6 9.79 19.58 22.77
N PRO A 7 10.39 20.77 22.56
CA PRO A 7 9.64 21.97 22.20
C PRO A 7 8.97 21.81 20.84
N ILE A 8 7.80 22.46 20.70
CA ILE A 8 7.08 22.60 19.42
C ILE A 8 7.54 23.90 18.78
N ASP A 9 7.88 23.84 17.50
CA ASP A 9 8.40 24.98 16.75
C ASP A 9 7.33 26.08 16.62
N VAL A 10 7.75 27.34 16.59
CA VAL A 10 6.84 28.49 16.55
C VAL A 10 5.91 28.45 15.34
N ASP A 11 6.41 28.02 14.18
CA ASP A 11 5.64 27.88 12.94
C ASP A 11 4.69 26.67 12.95
N VAL A 12 4.88 25.72 13.87
CA VAL A 12 4.05 24.52 14.05
C VAL A 12 2.97 24.71 15.12
N GLN A 13 3.14 25.65 16.06
CA GLN A 13 2.14 25.92 17.11
C GLN A 13 0.72 26.22 16.58
N PRO A 14 0.54 26.99 15.50
CA PRO A 14 -0.78 27.16 14.90
C PRO A 14 -1.38 25.84 14.42
N LEU A 15 -0.58 24.94 13.85
CA LEU A 15 -1.05 23.63 13.39
C LEU A 15 -1.49 22.75 14.56
N LYS A 16 -0.78 22.80 15.69
CA LYS A 16 -1.22 22.12 16.90
C LYS A 16 -2.56 22.68 17.38
N ASN A 17 -2.60 23.97 17.69
CA ASN A 17 -3.72 24.55 18.44
C ASN A 17 -4.98 24.70 17.57
N GLN A 18 -4.83 25.10 16.31
CA GLN A 18 -5.96 25.39 15.41
C GLN A 18 -6.41 24.17 14.58
N ILE A 19 -5.61 23.10 14.53
CA ILE A 19 -5.93 21.90 13.74
C ILE A 19 -5.97 20.66 14.64
N ALA A 20 -4.84 20.27 15.22
CA ALA A 20 -4.79 19.02 15.97
C ALA A 20 -5.74 19.02 17.18
N ASP A 21 -5.64 20.04 18.03
CA ASP A 21 -6.46 20.15 19.24
C ASP A 21 -7.92 20.46 18.88
N ALA A 22 -8.15 21.41 17.95
CA ALA A 22 -9.48 21.87 17.58
C ALA A 22 -10.35 20.78 16.90
N TYR A 23 -9.74 19.86 16.16
CA TYR A 23 -10.46 18.81 15.44
C TYR A 23 -10.26 17.42 16.04
N GLY A 24 -9.84 17.33 17.30
CA GLY A 24 -9.94 16.09 18.08
C GLY A 24 -8.91 15.02 17.75
N PHE A 25 -7.72 15.41 17.25
CA PHE A 25 -6.58 14.51 17.21
C PHE A 25 -6.11 14.21 18.64
N GLN A 26 -5.85 12.95 18.96
CA GLN A 26 -5.38 12.55 20.30
C GLN A 26 -4.03 11.89 20.20
N LYS A 27 -2.99 12.52 20.75
CA LYS A 27 -1.64 11.98 20.80
C LYS A 27 -1.55 10.84 21.83
N ASP A 28 -0.77 9.80 21.51
CA ASP A 28 -0.35 8.81 22.49
C ASP A 28 0.60 9.45 23.53
N PRO A 29 0.35 9.32 24.84
CA PRO A 29 1.16 9.98 25.86
C PRO A 29 2.62 9.51 25.86
N ASN A 30 2.90 8.27 25.41
CA ASN A 30 4.20 7.62 25.54
C ASN A 30 4.93 7.46 24.20
N LYS A 31 4.30 7.81 23.08
CA LYS A 31 4.82 7.59 21.73
C LYS A 31 4.54 8.78 20.81
N ASP A 32 5.37 8.96 19.79
CA ASP A 32 5.15 9.95 18.73
C ASP A 32 4.20 9.40 17.66
N GLN A 33 2.96 9.19 18.07
CA GLN A 33 1.88 8.69 17.22
C GLN A 33 0.53 9.22 17.70
N TRP A 34 -0.45 9.20 16.81
CA TRP A 34 -1.84 9.43 17.16
C TRP A 34 -2.44 8.16 17.78
N LYS A 35 -3.01 8.31 18.97
CA LYS A 35 -3.91 7.33 19.60
C LYS A 35 -5.26 7.31 18.89
N LYS A 36 -5.73 8.47 18.43
CA LYS A 36 -6.98 8.63 17.68
C LYS A 36 -6.82 9.69 16.60
N LEU A 37 -7.24 9.35 15.38
CA LEU A 37 -7.46 10.28 14.28
C LEU A 37 -8.96 10.62 14.21
N PRO A 38 -9.34 11.88 13.93
CA PRO A 38 -10.73 12.25 13.74
C PRO A 38 -11.26 11.81 12.37
N SER A 39 -12.55 11.47 12.28
CA SER A 39 -13.24 11.26 10.99
C SER A 39 -13.62 12.57 10.30
N PHE A 40 -13.59 13.69 11.03
CA PHE A 40 -14.21 14.96 10.65
C PHE A 40 -15.71 14.88 10.33
N GLU A 41 -16.38 13.80 10.75
CA GLU A 41 -17.83 13.65 10.55
C GLU A 41 -18.57 14.84 11.18
N GLY A 42 -19.42 15.50 10.38
CA GLY A 42 -20.14 16.71 10.78
C GLY A 42 -19.28 17.97 10.97
N GLN A 43 -17.97 17.93 10.71
CA GLN A 43 -17.04 19.06 10.91
C GLN A 43 -16.52 19.67 9.61
N ILE A 44 -16.51 18.90 8.51
CA ILE A 44 -16.01 19.36 7.21
C ILE A 44 -16.83 20.57 6.74
N GLY A 45 -16.17 21.70 6.48
CA GLY A 45 -16.81 22.92 6.00
C GLY A 45 -17.55 23.74 7.07
N VAL A 46 -17.59 23.26 8.32
CA VAL A 46 -18.26 23.93 9.45
C VAL A 46 -17.29 24.89 10.16
N GLY A 47 -17.82 25.90 10.84
CA GLY A 47 -17.12 26.98 11.55
C GLY A 47 -15.63 26.79 11.84
N GLY A 48 -14.79 27.68 11.30
CA GLY A 48 -13.33 27.64 11.47
C GLY A 48 -12.59 26.70 10.51
N TRP A 49 -13.27 25.76 9.82
CA TRP A 49 -12.64 24.80 8.89
C TRP A 49 -11.81 25.46 7.79
N ALA A 50 -12.39 26.45 7.09
CA ALA A 50 -11.68 27.14 6.01
C ALA A 50 -10.47 27.93 6.53
N ALA A 51 -10.54 28.51 7.73
CA ALA A 51 -9.42 29.22 8.35
C ALA A 51 -8.30 28.24 8.75
N ALA A 52 -8.64 27.11 9.34
CA ALA A 52 -7.71 26.04 9.67
C ALA A 52 -7.01 25.47 8.42
N ALA A 53 -7.77 25.24 7.35
CA ALA A 53 -7.22 24.82 6.06
C ALA A 53 -6.29 25.88 5.46
N GLN A 54 -6.62 27.17 5.60
CA GLN A 54 -5.77 28.26 5.14
C GLN A 54 -4.46 28.37 5.95
N SER A 55 -4.50 28.14 7.26
CA SER A 55 -3.31 28.03 8.11
C SER A 55 -2.40 26.90 7.64
N ALA A 56 -2.95 25.70 7.39
CA ALA A 56 -2.20 24.57 6.85
C ALA A 56 -1.62 24.88 5.46
N LYS A 57 -2.43 25.45 4.55
CA LYS A 57 -2.00 25.85 3.20
C LYS A 57 -0.81 26.81 3.26
N ARG A 58 -0.85 27.80 4.15
CA ARG A 58 0.24 28.77 4.34
C ARG A 58 1.51 28.10 4.81
N PHE A 59 1.42 27.22 5.82
CA PHE A 59 2.57 26.46 6.30
C PHE A 59 3.24 25.67 5.17
N PHE A 60 2.46 24.93 4.39
CA PHE A 60 3.00 24.12 3.30
C PHE A 60 3.56 24.95 2.15
N ARG A 61 2.97 26.11 1.84
CA ARG A 61 3.53 27.05 0.86
C ARG A 61 4.91 27.55 1.27
N ASN A 62 5.06 27.92 2.54
CA ASN A 62 6.33 28.41 3.07
C ASN A 62 7.44 27.33 3.03
N ASN A 63 7.06 26.05 2.95
CA ASN A 63 7.99 24.92 2.89
C ASN A 63 8.06 24.28 1.48
N ASN A 64 7.45 24.88 0.44
CA ASN A 64 7.37 24.31 -0.92
C ASN A 64 8.57 24.69 -1.83
N ASN A 65 9.65 25.26 -1.30
CA ASN A 65 10.82 25.65 -2.09
C ASN A 65 11.75 24.48 -2.44
N HIS A 66 11.61 23.32 -1.79
CA HIS A 66 12.39 22.11 -2.08
C HIS A 66 11.77 21.26 -3.19
N ALA A 67 12.57 20.45 -3.89
CA ALA A 67 12.06 19.50 -4.89
C ALA A 67 11.11 18.45 -4.26
N THR A 68 11.44 18.00 -3.04
CA THR A 68 10.63 17.09 -2.22
C THR A 68 10.38 17.72 -0.83
N PRO A 69 9.43 18.68 -0.72
CA PRO A 69 9.13 19.40 0.52
C PRO A 69 8.94 18.49 1.74
N TRP A 70 8.20 17.39 1.57
CA TRP A 70 7.94 16.45 2.65
C TRP A 70 9.21 15.77 3.18
N GLN A 71 10.12 15.35 2.29
CA GLN A 71 11.39 14.72 2.68
C GLN A 71 12.28 15.70 3.45
N ASN A 72 12.26 16.98 3.06
CA ASN A 72 12.96 18.02 3.81
C ASN A 72 12.38 18.19 5.22
N LEU A 73 11.06 18.18 5.38
CA LEU A 73 10.42 18.23 6.70
C LEU A 73 10.78 17.01 7.56
N LEU A 74 10.77 15.80 6.99
CA LEU A 74 11.20 14.58 7.68
C LEU A 74 12.64 14.64 8.17
N ALA A 75 13.53 15.28 7.41
CA ALA A 75 14.96 15.40 7.75
C ALA A 75 15.26 16.49 8.79
N THR A 76 14.42 17.53 8.87
CA THR A 76 14.75 18.76 9.63
C THR A 76 13.91 18.95 10.89
N ARG A 77 12.76 18.28 11.00
CA ARG A 77 11.83 18.49 12.13
C ARG A 77 11.87 17.34 13.12
N THR A 78 11.58 17.66 14.38
CA THR A 78 11.47 16.65 15.44
C THR A 78 10.21 15.77 15.24
N PRO A 79 10.19 14.54 15.77
CA PRO A 79 9.02 13.66 15.72
C PRO A 79 7.71 14.31 16.16
N ILE A 80 7.74 15.12 17.22
CA ILE A 80 6.55 15.79 17.74
C ILE A 80 6.04 16.89 16.80
N ASN A 81 6.95 17.67 16.20
CA ASN A 81 6.58 18.68 15.21
C ASN A 81 5.99 18.01 13.96
N LEU A 82 6.64 16.94 13.47
CA LEU A 82 6.14 16.16 12.34
C LEU A 82 4.74 15.61 12.61
N LEU A 83 4.46 15.17 13.84
CA LEU A 83 3.13 14.69 14.19
C LEU A 83 2.06 15.78 13.95
N TYR A 84 2.25 17.01 14.44
CA TYR A 84 1.29 18.10 14.19
C TYR A 84 1.24 18.55 12.72
N ILE A 85 2.37 18.49 12.01
CA ILE A 85 2.40 18.72 10.56
C ILE A 85 1.56 17.66 9.81
N THR A 86 1.60 16.38 10.23
CA THR A 86 0.74 15.34 9.63
C THR A 86 -0.75 15.60 9.86
N ALA A 87 -1.14 16.17 11.00
CA ALA A 87 -2.54 16.57 11.23
C ALA A 87 -2.97 17.69 10.29
N ALA A 88 -2.10 18.69 10.08
CA ALA A 88 -2.34 19.75 9.11
C ALA A 88 -2.43 19.23 7.68
N ARG A 89 -1.56 18.28 7.30
CA ARG A 89 -1.61 17.57 6.02
C ARG A 89 -2.96 16.88 5.84
N TYR A 90 -3.41 16.11 6.84
CA TYR A 90 -4.69 15.40 6.80
C TYR A 90 -5.85 16.38 6.59
N LEU A 91 -5.99 17.40 7.43
CA LEU A 91 -7.08 18.38 7.33
C LEU A 91 -7.07 19.08 5.97
N PHE A 92 -5.90 19.49 5.49
CA PHE A 92 -5.81 20.25 4.25
C PHE A 92 -6.09 19.40 3.01
N VAL A 93 -5.64 18.14 2.98
CA VAL A 93 -6.01 17.19 1.91
C VAL A 93 -7.52 16.98 1.88
N THR A 94 -8.15 16.75 3.04
CA THR A 94 -9.62 16.63 3.14
C THR A 94 -10.31 17.92 2.68
N HIS A 95 -9.79 19.09 3.04
CA HIS A 95 -10.34 20.37 2.58
C HIS A 95 -10.28 20.53 1.06
N VAL A 96 -9.15 20.19 0.42
CA VAL A 96 -9.03 20.26 -1.05
C VAL A 96 -10.04 19.31 -1.70
N LEU A 97 -10.12 18.06 -1.26
CA LEU A 97 -11.09 17.09 -1.76
C LEU A 97 -12.54 17.58 -1.58
N TRP A 98 -12.84 18.21 -0.44
CA TRP A 98 -14.16 18.80 -0.19
C TRP A 98 -14.46 19.95 -1.16
N VAL A 99 -13.52 20.87 -1.38
CA VAL A 99 -13.71 21.96 -2.37
C VAL A 99 -13.87 21.41 -3.79
N GLN A 100 -13.01 20.47 -4.20
CA GLN A 100 -13.01 19.90 -5.56
C GLN A 100 -14.23 19.00 -5.84
N SER A 101 -14.91 18.51 -4.80
CA SER A 101 -16.16 17.76 -4.92
C SER A 101 -17.40 18.64 -4.88
N ASN A 102 -17.28 19.95 -5.14
CA ASN A 102 -18.37 20.92 -4.96
C ASN A 102 -19.00 20.82 -3.56
N ARG A 103 -18.17 20.60 -2.54
CA ARG A 103 -18.56 20.49 -1.12
C ARG A 103 -19.39 19.25 -0.77
N GLN A 104 -19.37 18.22 -1.63
CA GLN A 104 -20.12 16.97 -1.42
C GLN A 104 -19.32 15.87 -0.70
N LEU A 105 -17.99 16.01 -0.58
CA LEU A 105 -17.18 15.03 0.15
C LEU A 105 -17.60 14.94 1.62
N ILE A 106 -17.85 13.72 2.08
CA ILE A 106 -18.09 13.41 3.49
C ILE A 106 -17.15 12.31 4.00
N ALA A 107 -17.08 12.12 5.31
CA ALA A 107 -16.50 10.90 5.87
C ALA A 107 -17.41 9.71 5.57
N CYS A 108 -16.86 8.54 5.24
CA CYS A 108 -17.69 7.35 5.06
C CYS A 108 -18.33 6.95 6.39
N LYS A 109 -19.63 6.66 6.37
CA LYS A 109 -20.33 6.15 7.55
C LYS A 109 -20.02 4.67 7.72
N GLU A 110 -19.33 4.34 8.80
CA GLU A 110 -18.88 3.00 9.12
C GLU A 110 -19.91 2.28 10.01
N LYS A 111 -20.27 1.05 9.65
CA LYS A 111 -20.92 0.12 10.57
C LYS A 111 -19.85 -0.76 11.19
N ARG A 112 -19.77 -0.76 12.52
CA ARG A 112 -18.82 -1.59 13.28
C ARG A 112 -19.54 -2.59 14.14
N ASP A 113 -18.94 -3.77 14.31
CA ASP A 113 -19.40 -4.72 15.30
C ASP A 113 -19.29 -4.10 16.70
N LYS A 114 -20.37 -4.21 17.49
CA LYS A 114 -20.51 -3.56 18.79
C LYS A 114 -19.47 -4.06 19.81
N TYR A 115 -19.11 -5.33 19.76
CA TYR A 115 -18.24 -5.97 20.75
C TYR A 115 -16.78 -5.96 20.31
N SER A 116 -16.57 -6.26 19.03
CA SER A 116 -15.29 -6.53 18.44
C SER A 116 -14.62 -5.25 17.89
N GLY A 117 -15.42 -4.20 17.62
CA GLY A 117 -15.00 -2.92 17.05
C GLY A 117 -14.59 -2.99 15.57
N ILE A 118 -14.71 -4.15 14.94
CA ILE A 118 -14.33 -4.40 13.55
C ILE A 118 -15.30 -3.72 12.61
N ILE A 119 -14.78 -3.19 11.50
CA ILE A 119 -15.58 -2.62 10.42
C ILE A 119 -16.31 -3.75 9.70
N GLN A 120 -17.64 -3.71 9.74
CA GLN A 120 -18.50 -4.62 8.99
C GLN A 120 -18.80 -4.06 7.60
N SER A 121 -19.12 -2.78 7.50
CA SER A 121 -19.44 -2.16 6.21
C SER A 121 -19.27 -0.64 6.21
N PHE A 122 -19.29 -0.06 5.02
CA PHE A 122 -19.34 1.37 4.75
C PHE A 122 -20.61 1.71 3.98
N GLU A 123 -21.26 2.81 4.32
CA GLU A 123 -22.38 3.33 3.54
C GLU A 123 -21.88 4.30 2.47
N ILE A 124 -22.10 3.97 1.19
CA ILE A 124 -21.78 4.87 0.08
C ILE A 124 -22.81 6.01 0.03
N PRO A 125 -22.40 7.29 -0.08
CA PRO A 125 -23.34 8.39 -0.29
C PRO A 125 -24.06 8.26 -1.64
N PRO A 126 -25.39 8.49 -1.72
CA PRO A 126 -26.15 8.40 -2.97
C PRO A 126 -25.60 9.33 -4.07
N ASP A 127 -25.32 10.58 -3.73
CA ASP A 127 -24.83 11.62 -4.65
C ASP A 127 -23.55 12.25 -4.08
N GLY A 128 -22.44 11.50 -4.12
CA GLY A 128 -21.19 12.05 -3.64
C GLY A 128 -20.03 11.07 -3.61
N VAL A 129 -19.01 11.48 -2.87
CA VAL A 129 -17.82 10.70 -2.59
C VAL A 129 -17.60 10.73 -1.09
N CYS A 130 -17.21 9.60 -0.52
CA CYS A 130 -16.74 9.55 0.86
C CYS A 130 -15.31 9.04 0.93
N PHE A 131 -14.63 9.30 2.04
CA PHE A 131 -13.35 8.69 2.36
C PHE A 131 -13.46 7.94 3.68
N PRO A 132 -12.98 6.70 3.79
CA PRO A 132 -12.88 6.02 5.05
C PRO A 132 -11.73 6.61 5.86
N LEU A 133 -11.78 6.39 7.18
CA LEU A 133 -10.65 6.71 8.03
C LEU A 133 -9.39 5.93 7.60
N PRO A 134 -8.20 6.55 7.63
CA PRO A 134 -6.96 5.84 7.32
C PRO A 134 -6.79 4.59 8.19
N TYR A 135 -6.44 3.48 7.55
CA TYR A 135 -6.24 2.20 8.22
C TYR A 135 -4.78 2.01 8.62
N GLY A 136 -4.53 1.59 9.87
CA GLY A 136 -3.20 1.27 10.37
C GLY A 136 -2.60 2.29 11.35
N SER A 137 -1.28 2.19 11.57
CA SER A 137 -0.57 3.03 12.55
C SER A 137 -0.49 4.47 12.06
N ALA A 138 -0.96 5.42 12.86
CA ALA A 138 -0.93 6.85 12.58
C ALA A 138 0.29 7.52 13.25
N THR A 139 1.49 7.23 12.74
CA THR A 139 2.75 7.81 13.21
C THR A 139 3.11 9.05 12.38
N TYR A 140 4.08 9.84 12.86
CA TYR A 140 4.58 10.99 12.10
C TYR A 140 5.32 10.61 10.80
N LYS A 141 5.66 9.33 10.61
CA LYS A 141 6.28 8.78 9.40
C LYS A 141 5.29 8.02 8.51
N SER A 142 4.02 7.99 8.87
CA SER A 142 3.03 7.22 8.11
C SER A 142 2.71 7.92 6.80
N ASP A 143 2.68 7.12 5.74
CA ASP A 143 2.09 7.46 4.45
C ASP A 143 0.62 7.85 4.71
N TYR A 144 0.20 9.00 4.20
CA TYR A 144 -1.20 9.45 4.34
C TYR A 144 -1.87 9.33 2.99
N ASP A 145 -2.37 8.13 2.70
CA ASP A 145 -3.10 7.81 1.47
C ASP A 145 -4.61 7.86 1.70
N VAL A 146 -5.35 8.34 0.71
CA VAL A 146 -6.80 8.49 0.77
C VAL A 146 -7.45 7.58 -0.27
N GLY A 147 -8.25 6.61 0.18
CA GLY A 147 -9.15 5.85 -0.69
C GLY A 147 -10.49 6.57 -0.81
N LEU A 148 -10.85 7.06 -1.99
CA LEU A 148 -12.14 7.65 -2.27
C LEU A 148 -13.14 6.57 -2.71
N ILE A 149 -14.33 6.64 -2.14
CA ILE A 149 -15.44 5.72 -2.37
C ILE A 149 -16.61 6.51 -2.96
N GLY A 150 -17.12 6.07 -4.10
CA GLY A 150 -18.28 6.71 -4.76
C GLY A 150 -18.13 6.75 -6.28
N VAL A 151 -19.25 6.85 -6.98
CA VAL A 151 -19.29 6.88 -8.45
C VAL A 151 -18.46 8.02 -9.07
N ASN A 152 -18.28 9.12 -8.34
CA ASN A 152 -17.51 10.30 -8.77
C ASN A 152 -16.06 10.31 -8.25
N SER A 153 -15.60 9.22 -7.61
CA SER A 153 -14.27 9.18 -6.97
C SER A 153 -13.14 9.38 -7.97
N GLY A 154 -13.26 8.85 -9.20
CA GLY A 154 -12.25 9.02 -10.25
C GLY A 154 -12.15 10.46 -10.76
N THR A 155 -13.28 11.09 -11.07
CA THR A 155 -13.32 12.52 -11.43
C THR A 155 -12.79 13.40 -10.30
N LEU A 156 -13.15 13.13 -9.05
CA LEU A 156 -12.62 13.88 -7.91
C LEU A 156 -11.11 13.73 -7.75
N THR A 157 -10.58 12.52 -7.98
CA THR A 157 -9.13 12.28 -7.94
C THR A 157 -8.39 13.07 -9.04
N GLN A 158 -8.99 13.19 -10.22
CA GLN A 158 -8.47 14.04 -11.29
C GLN A 158 -8.43 15.52 -10.86
N SER A 159 -9.54 16.06 -10.38
CA SER A 159 -9.62 17.47 -9.93
C SER A 159 -8.66 17.77 -8.76
N PHE A 160 -8.51 16.84 -7.81
CA PHE A 160 -7.55 16.95 -6.72
C PHE A 160 -6.11 17.10 -7.25
N ASN A 161 -5.70 16.21 -8.15
CA ASN A 161 -4.34 16.24 -8.68
C ASN A 161 -4.08 17.50 -9.53
N GLN A 162 -5.07 17.92 -10.33
CA GLN A 162 -5.00 19.17 -11.09
C GLN A 162 -4.81 20.38 -10.16
N TYR A 163 -5.49 20.42 -9.01
CA TYR A 163 -5.29 21.47 -8.01
C TYR A 163 -3.84 21.52 -7.50
N PHE A 164 -3.23 20.38 -7.18
CA PHE A 164 -1.84 20.36 -6.70
C PHE A 164 -0.84 20.79 -7.78
N GLN A 165 -1.05 20.30 -9.00
CA GLN A 165 -0.19 20.57 -10.14
C GLN A 165 -0.32 22.01 -10.67
N ALA A 166 -1.44 22.69 -10.42
CA ALA A 166 -1.63 24.08 -10.80
C ALA A 166 -0.57 24.99 -10.17
N ALA A 167 -0.11 26.00 -10.92
CA ALA A 167 0.85 26.98 -10.42
C ALA A 167 0.26 27.81 -9.27
N ALA A 168 1.14 28.39 -8.45
CA ALA A 168 0.72 29.41 -7.49
C ALA A 168 0.08 30.61 -8.24
N PRO A 169 -0.96 31.26 -7.67
CA PRO A 169 -1.54 31.06 -6.36
C PRO A 169 -2.65 29.99 -6.30
N ASN A 170 -2.90 29.25 -7.38
CA ASN A 170 -4.03 28.33 -7.47
C ASN A 170 -3.70 26.94 -6.88
N GLY A 171 -2.45 26.48 -7.02
CA GLY A 171 -1.98 25.20 -6.49
C GLY A 171 -0.61 25.27 -5.82
N PHE A 172 0.17 24.19 -5.97
CA PHE A 172 1.55 24.05 -5.47
C PHE A 172 2.60 23.92 -6.59
N GLY A 173 2.17 23.82 -7.85
CA GLY A 173 3.03 23.60 -9.01
C GLY A 173 3.72 22.24 -9.04
N LYS A 174 3.26 21.28 -8.22
CA LYS A 174 3.89 19.96 -8.01
C LYS A 174 2.84 18.90 -7.68
N PRO A 175 3.06 17.63 -8.06
CA PRO A 175 2.22 16.51 -7.64
C PRO A 175 2.14 16.38 -6.10
N SER A 176 0.99 15.95 -5.58
CA SER A 176 0.74 15.84 -4.13
C SER A 176 1.69 14.86 -3.45
N GLU A 177 2.17 13.86 -4.17
CA GLU A 177 3.13 12.86 -3.71
C GLU A 177 4.49 13.51 -3.37
N LEU A 178 4.86 14.59 -4.06
CA LEU A 178 6.10 15.31 -3.77
C LEU A 178 5.91 16.31 -2.65
N VAL A 179 4.78 17.05 -2.67
CA VAL A 179 4.51 18.09 -1.68
C VAL A 179 4.22 17.47 -0.31
N PHE A 180 3.36 16.46 -0.27
CA PHE A 180 2.76 15.91 0.94
C PHE A 180 3.04 14.45 1.18
N ASP A 181 3.57 13.68 0.22
CA ASP A 181 3.65 12.22 0.34
C ASP A 181 2.26 11.63 0.61
N THR A 182 1.29 12.12 -0.17
CA THR A 182 -0.12 11.74 -0.13
C THR A 182 -0.58 11.33 -1.51
N ASN A 183 -1.10 10.12 -1.59
CA ASN A 183 -1.75 9.58 -2.77
C ASN A 183 -3.27 9.57 -2.56
N VAL A 184 -4.01 9.80 -3.64
CA VAL A 184 -5.47 9.66 -3.66
C VAL A 184 -5.83 8.56 -4.63
N TYR A 185 -6.58 7.57 -4.16
CA TYR A 185 -7.00 6.41 -4.93
C TYR A 185 -8.52 6.38 -5.09
N ALA A 186 -9.02 5.96 -6.25
CA ALA A 186 -10.44 5.77 -6.52
C ALA A 186 -10.76 4.32 -6.88
N PHE A 187 -11.94 3.84 -6.49
CA PHE A 187 -12.51 2.52 -6.83
C PHE A 187 -11.74 1.29 -6.35
N THR A 188 -10.63 1.46 -5.62
CA THR A 188 -9.73 0.35 -5.28
C THR A 188 -10.38 -0.63 -4.30
N LEU A 189 -11.02 -0.11 -3.27
CA LEU A 189 -11.61 -0.92 -2.22
C LEU A 189 -12.93 -1.55 -2.67
N GLU A 190 -13.76 -0.84 -3.44
CA GLU A 190 -15.05 -1.36 -3.89
C GLU A 190 -14.91 -2.52 -4.87
N PHE A 191 -13.89 -2.49 -5.73
CA PHE A 191 -13.60 -3.61 -6.62
C PHE A 191 -12.86 -4.76 -5.91
N ALA A 192 -12.10 -4.47 -4.85
CA ALA A 192 -11.42 -5.52 -4.09
C ALA A 192 -12.33 -6.24 -3.10
N MET A 193 -13.23 -5.53 -2.41
CA MET A 193 -14.08 -6.10 -1.36
C MET A 193 -15.51 -5.53 -1.43
N PRO A 194 -16.24 -5.75 -2.54
CA PRO A 194 -17.52 -5.09 -2.81
C PRO A 194 -18.57 -5.33 -1.73
N MET A 195 -18.54 -6.49 -1.07
CA MET A 195 -19.49 -6.85 -0.01
C MET A 195 -19.40 -5.94 1.24
N MET A 196 -18.31 -5.18 1.40
CA MET A 196 -18.17 -4.22 2.50
C MET A 196 -18.90 -2.90 2.24
N PHE A 197 -19.44 -2.67 1.04
CA PHE A 197 -19.97 -1.37 0.67
C PHE A 197 -21.47 -1.46 0.41
N LEU A 198 -22.25 -0.82 1.29
CA LEU A 198 -23.69 -0.71 1.16
C LEU A 198 -24.05 0.27 0.05
N LYS A 199 -25.18 0.04 -0.62
CA LYS A 199 -25.71 0.84 -1.73
C LYS A 199 -24.88 0.79 -3.02
N LEU A 200 -23.99 -0.20 -3.16
CA LEU A 200 -23.56 -0.61 -4.50
C LEU A 200 -24.76 -1.15 -5.30
N PRO A 201 -24.72 -1.11 -6.65
CA PRO A 201 -25.74 -1.75 -7.46
C PRO A 201 -25.89 -3.23 -7.07
N GLU A 202 -27.13 -3.71 -6.94
CA GLU A 202 -27.46 -5.01 -6.34
C GLU A 202 -26.67 -6.18 -6.92
N THR A 203 -26.43 -6.18 -8.24
CA THR A 203 -25.72 -7.26 -8.93
C THR A 203 -24.20 -7.06 -9.01
N PHE A 204 -23.66 -5.93 -8.55
CA PHE A 204 -22.25 -5.57 -8.74
C PHE A 204 -21.32 -6.58 -8.07
N ALA A 205 -21.50 -6.83 -6.76
CA ALA A 205 -20.64 -7.72 -6.01
C ALA A 205 -20.61 -9.15 -6.60
N ALA A 206 -21.79 -9.69 -6.93
CA ALA A 206 -21.92 -11.02 -7.55
C ALA A 206 -21.25 -11.08 -8.93
N LYS A 207 -21.36 -10.01 -9.73
CA LYS A 207 -20.72 -9.93 -11.05
C LYS A 207 -19.20 -9.81 -10.92
N VAL A 208 -18.68 -9.00 -9.99
CA VAL A 208 -17.23 -8.92 -9.72
C VAL A 208 -16.70 -10.29 -9.29
N ALA A 209 -17.36 -10.97 -8.35
CA ALA A 209 -16.98 -12.33 -7.94
C ALA A 209 -16.96 -13.30 -9.13
N LYS A 210 -17.95 -13.24 -10.03
CA LYS A 210 -17.97 -14.06 -11.26
C LYS A 210 -16.85 -13.72 -12.24
N LEU A 211 -16.40 -12.46 -12.31
CA LEU A 211 -15.23 -12.11 -13.13
C LEU A 211 -13.96 -12.70 -12.53
N GLU A 212 -13.80 -12.67 -11.22
CA GLU A 212 -12.61 -13.19 -10.52
C GLU A 212 -12.43 -14.70 -10.67
N THR A 213 -13.51 -15.45 -10.91
CA THR A 213 -13.39 -16.88 -11.21
C THR A 213 -12.82 -17.15 -12.60
N LYS A 214 -12.80 -16.17 -13.51
CA LYS A 214 -12.33 -16.38 -14.88
C LYS A 214 -10.82 -16.35 -14.96
N VAL A 215 -10.26 -17.25 -15.77
CA VAL A 215 -8.81 -17.35 -16.01
C VAL A 215 -8.21 -16.00 -16.42
N ARG A 216 -8.93 -15.22 -17.24
CA ARG A 216 -8.51 -13.87 -17.66
C ARG A 216 -8.18 -12.95 -16.50
N TYR A 217 -9.04 -12.87 -15.49
CA TYR A 217 -8.85 -11.93 -14.37
C TYR A 217 -7.89 -12.47 -13.31
N LYS A 218 -7.82 -13.80 -13.16
CA LYS A 218 -6.72 -14.42 -12.41
C LYS A 218 -5.38 -14.01 -13.03
N MET A 219 -5.15 -14.31 -14.31
CA MET A 219 -3.88 -13.99 -14.96
C MET A 219 -3.55 -12.50 -15.00
N GLN A 220 -4.54 -11.62 -15.07
CA GLN A 220 -4.36 -10.19 -14.89
C GLN A 220 -3.73 -9.84 -13.53
N GLU A 221 -4.30 -10.37 -12.44
CA GLU A 221 -3.82 -10.15 -11.07
C GLU A 221 -2.38 -10.64 -10.90
N LEU A 222 -2.05 -11.81 -11.45
CA LEU A 222 -0.68 -12.34 -11.42
C LEU A 222 0.29 -11.47 -12.22
N ALA A 223 -0.09 -11.03 -13.42
CA ALA A 223 0.71 -10.10 -14.21
C ALA A 223 0.95 -8.80 -13.43
N SER A 224 -0.07 -8.24 -12.79
CA SER A 224 0.02 -7.02 -11.99
C SER A 224 0.97 -7.16 -10.79
N ALA A 225 0.94 -8.31 -10.11
CA ALA A 225 1.86 -8.63 -9.04
C ALA A 225 3.31 -8.74 -9.55
N TYR A 226 3.53 -9.41 -10.69
CA TYR A 226 4.86 -9.44 -11.31
C TYR A 226 5.34 -8.05 -11.70
N TYR A 227 4.47 -7.18 -12.21
CA TYR A 227 4.85 -5.81 -12.54
C TYR A 227 5.20 -4.96 -11.32
N LYS A 228 4.73 -5.32 -10.12
CA LYS A 228 5.26 -4.74 -8.87
C LYS A 228 6.73 -5.10 -8.68
N MET A 229 7.11 -6.37 -8.88
CA MET A 229 8.51 -6.79 -8.87
C MET A 229 9.31 -6.11 -9.98
N PHE A 230 8.76 -6.05 -11.20
CA PHE A 230 9.38 -5.36 -12.33
C PHE A 230 9.80 -3.95 -11.93
N LYS A 231 8.98 -3.15 -11.25
CA LYS A 231 9.36 -1.77 -10.88
C LYS A 231 10.70 -1.66 -10.12
N TYR A 232 11.13 -2.71 -9.40
CA TYR A 232 12.30 -2.65 -8.52
C TYR A 232 13.41 -3.64 -8.84
N ASN A 233 13.11 -4.80 -9.43
CA ASN A 233 14.10 -5.83 -9.75
C ASN A 233 13.71 -6.65 -10.99
N ASN A 234 14.33 -6.34 -12.13
CA ASN A 234 14.04 -7.00 -13.40
C ASN A 234 14.41 -8.49 -13.42
N ASN A 235 15.51 -8.85 -12.76
CA ASN A 235 16.02 -10.22 -12.78
C ASN A 235 15.06 -11.14 -12.01
N PHE A 236 14.54 -10.69 -10.87
CA PHE A 236 13.53 -11.44 -10.13
C PHE A 236 12.18 -11.45 -10.83
N PHE A 237 11.80 -10.37 -11.49
CA PHE A 237 10.63 -10.37 -12.38
C PHE A 237 10.73 -11.48 -13.44
N GLN A 238 11.84 -11.52 -14.20
CA GLN A 238 12.08 -12.54 -15.23
C GLN A 238 12.10 -13.96 -14.66
N ALA A 239 12.74 -14.16 -13.51
CA ALA A 239 12.79 -15.47 -12.86
C ALA A 239 11.39 -15.96 -12.47
N LEU A 240 10.57 -15.10 -11.87
CA LEU A 240 9.21 -15.42 -11.43
C LEU A 240 8.27 -15.67 -12.62
N THR A 241 8.29 -14.81 -13.64
CA THR A 241 7.43 -14.97 -14.82
C THR A 241 7.78 -16.23 -15.61
N THR A 242 9.07 -16.45 -15.91
CA THR A 242 9.56 -17.63 -16.64
C THR A 242 9.19 -18.92 -15.91
N SER A 243 9.42 -18.95 -14.60
CA SER A 243 9.12 -20.13 -13.79
C SER A 243 7.62 -20.44 -13.76
N ALA A 244 6.77 -19.42 -13.68
CA ALA A 244 5.33 -19.64 -13.75
C ALA A 244 4.88 -20.11 -15.15
N GLN A 245 5.35 -19.47 -16.22
CA GLN A 245 5.06 -19.87 -17.60
C GLN A 245 5.47 -21.32 -17.89
N ASN A 246 6.61 -21.77 -17.36
CA ASN A 246 7.10 -23.13 -17.58
C ASN A 246 6.29 -24.20 -16.83
N ASN A 247 5.59 -23.84 -15.76
CA ASN A 247 4.85 -24.78 -14.92
C ASN A 247 3.33 -24.70 -15.10
N MET A 248 2.84 -23.69 -15.80
CA MET A 248 1.42 -23.45 -16.04
C MET A 248 0.90 -24.20 -17.28
N GLN A 249 -0.37 -24.60 -17.26
CA GLN A 249 -1.03 -25.18 -18.44
C GLN A 249 -1.07 -24.20 -19.62
N ALA A 250 -1.15 -24.73 -20.85
CA ALA A 250 -1.03 -23.94 -22.07
C ALA A 250 -2.02 -22.77 -22.17
N ALA A 251 -3.31 -23.01 -21.88
CA ALA A 251 -4.35 -21.99 -21.96
C ALA A 251 -4.16 -20.83 -20.95
N PRO A 252 -4.07 -21.06 -19.62
CA PRO A 252 -3.80 -19.97 -18.68
C PRO A 252 -2.45 -19.28 -18.94
N ARG A 253 -1.43 -20.01 -19.41
CA ARG A 253 -0.14 -19.43 -19.82
C ARG A 253 -0.28 -18.44 -20.98
N GLN A 254 -1.07 -18.77 -21.99
CA GLN A 254 -1.36 -17.86 -23.09
C GLN A 254 -2.00 -16.56 -22.59
N VAL A 255 -3.00 -16.68 -21.71
CA VAL A 255 -3.71 -15.52 -21.15
C VAL A 255 -2.80 -14.67 -20.25
N LEU A 256 -1.88 -15.29 -19.50
CA LEU A 256 -0.84 -14.57 -18.77
C LEU A 256 0.06 -13.78 -19.72
N ASN A 257 0.48 -14.38 -20.83
CA ASN A 257 1.33 -13.71 -21.83
C ASN A 257 0.61 -12.52 -22.46
N GLU A 258 -0.68 -12.64 -22.77
CA GLU A 258 -1.49 -11.52 -23.28
C GLU A 258 -1.48 -10.32 -22.33
N TRP A 259 -1.65 -10.56 -21.02
CA TRP A 259 -1.59 -9.51 -20.02
C TRP A 259 -0.19 -8.93 -19.83
N LEU A 260 0.84 -9.77 -19.81
CA LEU A 260 2.23 -9.31 -19.73
C LEU A 260 2.57 -8.43 -20.94
N THR A 261 2.17 -8.81 -22.15
CA THR A 261 2.34 -7.97 -23.36
C THR A 261 1.56 -6.67 -23.27
N ALA A 262 0.31 -6.71 -22.80
CA ALA A 262 -0.48 -5.48 -22.62
C ALA A 262 0.18 -4.49 -21.66
N PHE A 263 0.71 -4.99 -20.54
CA PHE A 263 1.42 -4.17 -19.56
C PHE A 263 2.80 -3.72 -20.07
N ASP A 264 3.47 -4.51 -20.90
CA ASP A 264 4.72 -4.10 -21.55
C ASP A 264 4.52 -2.97 -22.56
N ASN A 265 3.42 -3.02 -23.32
CA ASN A 265 3.03 -1.93 -24.20
C ASN A 265 2.75 -0.63 -23.42
N MET A 266 2.07 -0.73 -22.27
CA MET A 266 1.87 0.41 -21.36
C MET A 266 3.18 0.94 -20.78
N ASN A 267 4.08 0.03 -20.40
CA ASN A 267 5.42 0.37 -19.93
C ASN A 267 6.22 1.09 -21.02
N THR A 268 6.14 0.65 -22.27
CA THR A 268 6.83 1.28 -23.41
C THR A 268 6.30 2.69 -23.66
N ALA A 269 5.00 2.93 -23.47
CA ALA A 269 4.40 4.24 -23.66
C ALA A 269 4.84 5.28 -22.62
N ASP A 270 4.89 4.93 -21.33
CA ASP A 270 5.08 5.92 -20.25
C ASP A 270 6.13 5.57 -19.19
N ASN A 271 6.87 4.47 -19.38
CA ASN A 271 7.85 3.88 -18.47
C ASN A 271 7.30 3.67 -17.05
N PHE A 272 7.17 2.43 -16.60
CA PHE A 272 6.81 2.16 -15.20
C PHE A 272 7.95 2.44 -14.22
N ARG A 273 9.20 2.48 -14.69
CA ARG A 273 10.38 2.85 -13.91
C ARG A 273 10.81 4.28 -14.22
N LYS A 274 11.29 4.98 -13.20
CA LYS A 274 11.91 6.29 -13.38
C LYS A 274 13.23 6.10 -14.15
N GLY A 275 13.25 6.53 -15.40
CA GLY A 275 14.46 6.64 -16.24
C GLY A 275 15.16 7.99 -16.00
N ALA A 276 15.58 8.66 -17.07
CA ALA A 276 16.25 9.97 -17.01
C ALA A 276 15.33 11.14 -16.62
N ARG A 277 14.03 10.90 -16.41
CA ARG A 277 13.05 11.94 -16.02
C ARG A 277 13.32 12.44 -14.60
N SER A 278 13.06 13.72 -14.35
CA SER A 278 12.96 14.24 -12.97
C SER A 278 11.81 13.57 -12.23
N ASP A 279 11.85 13.56 -10.89
CA ASP A 279 10.74 12.98 -10.08
C ASP A 279 9.41 13.63 -10.40
N GLN A 280 9.39 14.94 -10.57
CA GLN A 280 8.19 15.69 -10.92
C GLN A 280 7.65 15.30 -12.30
N ALA A 281 8.49 15.25 -13.34
CA ALA A 281 8.06 14.88 -14.68
C ALA A 281 7.58 13.43 -14.75
N PHE A 282 8.26 12.53 -14.04
CA PHE A 282 7.87 11.13 -13.93
C PHE A 282 6.51 10.97 -13.23
N ARG A 283 6.31 11.62 -12.08
CA ARG A 283 5.05 11.58 -11.34
C ARG A 283 3.91 12.22 -12.11
N LEU A 284 4.13 13.34 -12.81
CA LEU A 284 3.12 13.96 -13.64
C LEU A 284 2.62 13.01 -14.75
N ALA A 285 3.53 12.35 -15.46
CA ALA A 285 3.17 11.38 -16.50
C ALA A 285 2.35 10.19 -15.94
N HIS A 286 2.78 9.64 -14.81
CA HIS A 286 2.06 8.56 -14.12
C HIS A 286 0.68 9.00 -13.65
N ASN A 287 0.58 10.16 -13.02
CA ASN A 287 -0.68 10.70 -12.51
C ASN A 287 -1.66 10.97 -13.64
N ASN A 288 -1.20 11.46 -14.80
CA ASN A 288 -2.06 11.67 -15.96
C ASN A 288 -2.66 10.35 -16.46
N ARG A 289 -1.88 9.26 -16.52
CA ARG A 289 -2.38 7.94 -16.89
C ARG A 289 -3.32 7.37 -15.83
N TYR A 290 -2.94 7.44 -14.56
CA TYR A 290 -3.79 7.04 -13.44
C TYR A 290 -5.16 7.70 -13.52
N GLN A 291 -5.18 9.03 -13.65
CA GLN A 291 -6.40 9.84 -13.73
C GLN A 291 -7.25 9.49 -14.94
N ALA A 292 -6.65 9.30 -16.11
CA ALA A 292 -7.38 8.92 -17.32
C ALA A 292 -8.17 7.62 -17.12
N PHE A 293 -7.55 6.61 -16.49
CA PHE A 293 -8.23 5.34 -16.21
C PHE A 293 -9.35 5.49 -15.20
N VAL A 294 -9.12 6.13 -14.04
CA VAL A 294 -10.17 6.24 -13.01
C VAL A 294 -11.29 7.19 -13.41
N ALA A 295 -11.01 8.24 -14.20
CA ALA A 295 -12.03 9.10 -14.77
C ALA A 295 -12.92 8.34 -15.76
N ALA A 296 -12.36 7.45 -16.57
CA ALA A 296 -13.14 6.59 -17.46
C ALA A 296 -14.11 5.68 -16.67
N VAL A 297 -13.67 5.13 -15.53
CA VAL A 297 -14.55 4.36 -14.63
C VAL A 297 -15.72 5.22 -14.11
N SER A 298 -15.46 6.48 -13.74
CA SER A 298 -16.54 7.39 -13.30
C SER A 298 -17.51 7.70 -14.45
N GLN A 299 -16.98 7.95 -15.65
CA GLN A 299 -17.76 8.26 -16.85
C GLN A 299 -18.65 7.10 -17.31
N SER A 300 -18.27 5.84 -17.02
CA SER A 300 -19.13 4.68 -17.28
C SER A 300 -20.13 4.38 -16.15
N GLY A 301 -20.22 5.23 -15.13
CA GLY A 301 -21.16 5.10 -14.00
C GLY A 301 -20.54 4.53 -12.72
N GLY A 302 -19.21 4.42 -12.65
CA GLY A 302 -18.44 4.00 -11.48
C GLY A 302 -18.43 2.49 -11.24
N TYR A 303 -19.62 1.91 -11.05
CA TYR A 303 -19.80 0.53 -10.60
C TYR A 303 -20.25 -0.40 -11.73
N VAL A 304 -19.52 -0.36 -12.84
CA VAL A 304 -19.65 -1.33 -13.94
C VAL A 304 -18.58 -2.42 -13.75
N PRO A 305 -18.96 -3.71 -13.56
CA PRO A 305 -17.99 -4.76 -13.20
C PRO A 305 -16.84 -4.93 -14.20
N ASN A 306 -17.06 -4.69 -15.48
CA ASN A 306 -16.03 -4.82 -16.52
C ASN A 306 -14.95 -3.71 -16.46
N GLU A 307 -15.18 -2.63 -15.70
CA GLU A 307 -14.18 -1.57 -15.45
C GLU A 307 -13.02 -2.02 -14.56
N ILE A 308 -13.07 -3.23 -14.03
CA ILE A 308 -11.99 -3.83 -13.26
C ILE A 308 -10.65 -3.79 -14.01
N ASP A 309 -10.66 -3.87 -15.35
CA ASP A 309 -9.48 -3.72 -16.20
C ASP A 309 -8.89 -2.30 -16.09
N ASN A 310 -9.72 -1.27 -16.11
CA ASN A 310 -9.28 0.12 -15.97
C ASN A 310 -8.77 0.39 -14.55
N VAL A 311 -9.42 -0.16 -13.52
CA VAL A 311 -8.94 -0.04 -12.14
C VAL A 311 -7.54 -0.64 -11.99
N VAL A 312 -7.30 -1.85 -12.52
CA VAL A 312 -5.97 -2.48 -12.46
C VAL A 312 -4.92 -1.71 -13.26
N LYS A 313 -5.26 -1.23 -14.46
CA LYS A 313 -4.35 -0.39 -15.26
C LYS A 313 -4.01 0.92 -14.55
N ALA A 314 -4.98 1.53 -13.87
CA ALA A 314 -4.73 2.71 -13.04
C ALA A 314 -3.69 2.37 -11.95
N LEU A 315 -3.91 1.31 -11.19
CA LEU A 315 -3.02 0.91 -10.09
C LEU A 315 -1.56 0.67 -10.50
N LEU A 316 -1.30 0.28 -11.75
CA LEU A 316 0.06 0.17 -12.28
C LEU A 316 0.78 1.52 -12.40
N TYR A 317 0.06 2.62 -12.61
CA TYR A 317 0.62 3.98 -12.62
C TYR A 317 0.54 4.69 -11.26
N ALA A 318 -0.30 4.19 -10.36
CA ALA A 318 -0.43 4.76 -9.03
C ALA A 318 0.90 4.72 -8.27
N ALA A 319 1.23 5.80 -7.58
CA ALA A 319 2.34 5.83 -6.64
C ALA A 319 1.98 4.98 -5.42
N GLU A 320 2.86 4.02 -5.09
CA GLU A 320 2.84 3.17 -3.89
C GLU A 320 1.58 2.32 -3.63
N ALA A 321 0.61 2.29 -4.55
CA ALA A 321 -0.62 1.53 -4.37
C ALA A 321 -0.39 0.01 -4.39
N TYR A 322 -1.35 -0.71 -3.80
CA TYR A 322 -1.52 -2.12 -4.10
C TYR A 322 -2.00 -2.29 -5.55
N HIS A 323 -1.37 -3.18 -6.30
CA HIS A 323 -1.73 -3.47 -7.69
C HIS A 323 -2.83 -4.54 -7.80
N THR A 324 -2.93 -5.40 -6.79
CA THR A 324 -3.81 -6.58 -6.82
C THR A 324 -4.93 -6.52 -5.80
N ARG A 325 -6.11 -7.02 -6.16
CA ARG A 325 -7.22 -7.17 -5.19
C ARG A 325 -6.83 -8.15 -4.09
N GLY A 326 -6.07 -9.19 -4.44
CA GLY A 326 -5.52 -10.13 -3.47
C GLY A 326 -4.65 -9.48 -2.40
N ALA A 327 -3.76 -8.56 -2.78
CA ALA A 327 -2.98 -7.79 -1.80
C ALA A 327 -3.84 -6.85 -0.95
N ILE A 328 -4.86 -6.22 -1.54
CA ILE A 328 -5.82 -5.37 -0.80
C ILE A 328 -6.60 -6.20 0.24
N ARG A 329 -7.17 -7.34 -0.16
CA ARG A 329 -7.88 -8.26 0.76
C ARG A 329 -6.98 -8.79 1.85
N HIS A 330 -5.79 -9.27 1.49
CA HIS A 330 -4.86 -9.83 2.47
C HIS A 330 -4.36 -8.77 3.46
N VAL A 331 -3.92 -7.62 2.97
CA VAL A 331 -3.23 -6.63 3.81
C VAL A 331 -4.19 -5.61 4.41
N VAL A 332 -5.08 -5.02 3.62
CA VAL A 332 -5.99 -3.96 4.10
C VAL A 332 -7.11 -4.59 4.93
N GLN A 333 -7.91 -5.48 4.34
CA GLN A 333 -9.00 -6.14 5.07
C GLN A 333 -8.44 -7.10 6.13
N GLY A 334 -7.55 -8.00 5.73
CA GLY A 334 -7.00 -9.04 6.58
C GLY A 334 -6.20 -8.52 7.77
N MET A 335 -5.13 -7.77 7.50
CA MET A 335 -4.20 -7.34 8.56
C MET A 335 -4.55 -5.99 9.19
N GLN A 336 -4.94 -4.98 8.40
CA GLN A 336 -5.15 -3.63 8.93
C GLN A 336 -6.54 -3.48 9.57
N MET A 337 -7.57 -4.09 8.99
CA MET A 337 -8.91 -4.17 9.60
C MET A 337 -9.08 -5.35 10.57
N LYS A 338 -8.03 -6.19 10.74
CA LYS A 338 -7.94 -7.32 11.67
C LYS A 338 -8.91 -8.49 11.38
N ALA A 339 -9.29 -8.67 10.11
CA ALA A 339 -10.13 -9.80 9.68
C ALA A 339 -9.42 -11.17 9.78
N ILE A 340 -8.10 -11.25 9.51
CA ILE A 340 -7.35 -12.53 9.56
C ILE A 340 -7.34 -13.12 10.97
N ASP A 341 -7.06 -12.29 11.98
CA ASP A 341 -6.90 -12.74 13.36
C ASP A 341 -8.20 -13.34 13.94
N ARG A 342 -9.35 -13.10 13.29
CA ARG A 342 -10.68 -13.54 13.75
C ARG A 342 -11.44 -14.43 12.76
N GLY A 343 -10.90 -14.64 11.56
CA GLY A 343 -11.57 -15.43 10.51
C GLY A 343 -12.81 -14.75 9.90
N GLU A 344 -12.98 -13.44 10.12
CA GLU A 344 -14.17 -12.68 9.72
C GLU A 344 -13.89 -11.88 8.44
N PHE A 345 -14.16 -12.48 7.28
CA PHE A 345 -14.00 -11.82 5.99
C PHE A 345 -15.35 -11.53 5.32
N ASN A 346 -15.61 -10.26 5.02
CA ASN A 346 -16.76 -9.88 4.19
C ASN A 346 -16.58 -10.32 2.72
N THR A 347 -15.33 -10.51 2.29
CA THR A 347 -14.97 -11.08 0.99
C THR A 347 -13.92 -12.16 1.22
N PRO A 348 -14.21 -13.44 0.94
CA PRO A 348 -13.30 -14.54 1.28
C PRO A 348 -11.90 -14.32 0.71
N LEU A 349 -10.89 -14.51 1.56
CA LEU A 349 -9.50 -14.45 1.14
C LEU A 349 -9.11 -15.78 0.47
N LEU A 350 -8.98 -15.81 -0.86
CA LEU A 350 -8.69 -17.01 -1.64
C LEU A 350 -7.20 -17.39 -1.62
N THR A 351 -6.87 -18.62 -2.01
CA THR A 351 -5.45 -19.03 -2.11
C THR A 351 -4.76 -18.24 -3.22
N TYR A 352 -5.48 -17.97 -4.31
CA TYR A 352 -5.03 -17.06 -5.36
C TYR A 352 -4.69 -15.66 -4.85
N ASP A 353 -5.53 -15.08 -4.00
CA ASP A 353 -5.31 -13.75 -3.40
C ASP A 353 -3.98 -13.70 -2.61
N LEU A 354 -3.72 -14.75 -1.84
CA LEU A 354 -2.48 -14.87 -1.07
C LEU A 354 -1.26 -15.05 -1.99
N TRP A 355 -1.38 -15.78 -3.10
CA TRP A 355 -0.30 -15.95 -4.06
C TRP A 355 0.13 -14.62 -4.68
N VAL A 356 -0.83 -13.84 -5.20
CA VAL A 356 -0.50 -12.54 -5.80
C VAL A 356 -0.03 -11.55 -4.73
N SER A 357 -0.60 -11.60 -3.52
CA SER A 357 -0.13 -10.78 -2.39
C SER A 357 1.30 -11.11 -1.95
N MET A 358 1.69 -12.39 -1.98
CA MET A 358 3.07 -12.81 -1.70
C MET A 358 4.04 -12.16 -2.69
N ILE A 359 3.78 -12.28 -4.00
CA ILE A 359 4.64 -11.69 -5.04
C ILE A 359 4.70 -10.17 -4.90
N GLU A 360 3.56 -9.53 -4.67
CA GLU A 360 3.50 -8.08 -4.59
C GLU A 360 4.27 -7.53 -3.39
N ASN A 361 4.10 -8.12 -2.21
CA ASN A 361 4.88 -7.72 -1.02
C ASN A 361 6.36 -8.10 -1.16
N TRP A 362 6.72 -9.11 -1.96
CA TRP A 362 8.12 -9.35 -2.32
C TRP A 362 8.68 -8.20 -3.19
N GLY A 363 7.87 -7.67 -4.10
CA GLY A 363 8.18 -6.46 -4.88
C GLY A 363 8.44 -5.25 -3.98
N ASP A 364 7.55 -5.00 -3.01
CA ASP A 364 7.75 -3.91 -2.04
C ASP A 364 8.95 -4.13 -1.11
N ALA A 365 9.29 -5.37 -0.76
CA ALA A 365 10.54 -5.64 -0.04
C ALA A 365 11.78 -5.30 -0.90
N ASN A 366 11.73 -5.53 -2.21
CA ASN A 366 12.79 -5.15 -3.14
C ASN A 366 12.87 -3.62 -3.35
N LYS A 367 11.75 -2.90 -3.23
CA LYS A 367 11.73 -1.42 -3.15
C LYS A 367 12.59 -0.94 -1.98
N GLU A 368 12.33 -1.45 -0.77
CA GLU A 368 13.09 -1.07 0.42
C GLU A 368 14.56 -1.47 0.33
N TYR A 369 14.85 -2.62 -0.26
CA TYR A 369 16.23 -3.05 -0.55
C TYR A 369 16.95 -2.04 -1.46
N ALA A 370 16.31 -1.57 -2.53
CA ALA A 370 16.88 -0.55 -3.41
C ALA A 370 17.16 0.76 -2.67
N HIS A 371 16.32 1.13 -1.68
CA HIS A 371 16.50 2.31 -0.84
C HIS A 371 17.57 2.15 0.27
N CYS A 372 18.12 0.95 0.49
CA CYS A 372 19.22 0.77 1.44
C CYS A 372 20.52 1.41 0.90
N GLY A 373 20.75 1.42 -0.40
CA GLY A 373 21.96 2.00 -1.00
C GLY A 373 23.27 1.41 -0.42
N PRO A 374 24.42 2.05 -0.67
CA PRO A 374 25.72 1.53 -0.24
C PRO A 374 25.99 1.69 1.27
N ASN A 375 25.25 2.54 1.99
CA ASN A 375 25.65 2.91 3.36
C ASN A 375 24.82 2.23 4.45
N VAL A 376 23.80 1.44 4.10
CA VAL A 376 22.92 0.80 5.07
C VAL A 376 23.36 -0.65 5.31
N LEU A 377 23.70 -0.95 6.56
CA LEU A 377 24.14 -2.27 7.01
C LEU A 377 22.97 -3.28 7.05
N ILE A 378 23.29 -4.58 7.08
CA ILE A 378 22.33 -5.70 7.04
C ILE A 378 21.12 -5.48 7.96
N ALA A 379 21.33 -5.28 9.27
CA ALA A 379 20.22 -5.17 10.23
C ALA A 379 19.34 -3.95 9.96
N ALA A 380 19.94 -2.81 9.62
CA ALA A 380 19.21 -1.59 9.27
C ALA A 380 18.40 -1.77 7.97
N CYS A 381 18.96 -2.46 6.98
CA CYS A 381 18.28 -2.74 5.72
C CYS A 381 17.10 -3.72 5.94
N LEU A 382 17.32 -4.82 6.65
CA LEU A 382 16.27 -5.79 6.99
C LEU A 382 15.15 -5.15 7.83
N ASN A 383 15.47 -4.20 8.71
CA ASN A 383 14.47 -3.41 9.43
C ASN A 383 13.58 -2.58 8.49
N LYS A 384 14.16 -1.92 7.48
CA LYS A 384 13.38 -1.19 6.46
C LYS A 384 12.45 -2.14 5.68
N MET A 385 12.97 -3.30 5.28
CA MET A 385 12.21 -4.31 4.52
C MET A 385 11.15 -5.05 5.36
N SER A 386 11.29 -5.05 6.69
CA SER A 386 10.57 -5.94 7.61
C SER A 386 9.04 -5.89 7.47
N LYS A 387 8.45 -4.72 7.20
CA LYS A 387 7.01 -4.55 6.97
C LYS A 387 6.51 -5.45 5.84
N TYR A 388 7.22 -5.44 4.70
CA TYR A 388 6.82 -6.16 3.50
C TYR A 388 7.26 -7.63 3.54
N LEU A 389 8.42 -7.91 4.13
CA LEU A 389 8.85 -9.29 4.39
C LEU A 389 7.84 -10.03 5.29
N TRP A 390 7.40 -9.40 6.38
CA TRP A 390 6.39 -10.00 7.26
C TRP A 390 5.08 -10.30 6.53
N ARG A 391 4.59 -9.36 5.71
CA ARG A 391 3.38 -9.56 4.89
C ARG A 391 3.56 -10.70 3.89
N MET A 392 4.68 -10.73 3.18
CA MET A 392 5.02 -11.80 2.25
C MET A 392 5.07 -13.17 2.93
N PHE A 393 5.76 -13.28 4.07
CA PHE A 393 5.87 -14.54 4.81
C PHE A 393 4.54 -15.00 5.40
N ASN A 394 3.70 -14.07 5.88
CA ASN A 394 2.35 -14.41 6.31
C ASN A 394 1.51 -15.00 5.16
N ALA A 395 1.58 -14.40 3.97
CA ALA A 395 0.91 -14.94 2.79
C ALA A 395 1.44 -16.34 2.43
N MET A 396 2.76 -16.55 2.42
CA MET A 396 3.39 -17.85 2.17
C MET A 396 2.93 -18.91 3.18
N ARG A 397 2.89 -18.57 4.47
CA ARG A 397 2.41 -19.48 5.52
C ARG A 397 0.96 -19.87 5.28
N LEU A 398 0.09 -18.91 4.98
CA LEU A 398 -1.32 -19.17 4.71
C LEU A 398 -1.53 -20.00 3.44
N VAL A 399 -0.75 -19.75 2.38
CA VAL A 399 -0.74 -20.60 1.16
C VAL A 399 -0.34 -22.03 1.52
N ARG A 400 0.75 -22.21 2.27
CA ARG A 400 1.24 -23.55 2.64
C ARG A 400 0.18 -24.39 3.34
N VAL A 401 -0.57 -23.79 4.27
CA VAL A 401 -1.65 -24.48 5.02
C VAL A 401 -2.80 -24.90 4.11
N ARG A 402 -3.00 -24.21 2.98
CA ARG A 402 -4.07 -24.48 2.01
C ARG A 402 -3.66 -25.40 0.87
N LEU A 403 -2.37 -25.69 0.73
CA LEU A 403 -1.88 -26.66 -0.25
C LEU A 403 -2.11 -28.09 0.25
N PRO A 404 -2.37 -29.06 -0.65
CA PRO A 404 -2.40 -30.47 -0.29
C PRO A 404 -1.08 -30.86 0.41
N PHE A 405 -1.14 -31.72 1.43
CA PHE A 405 0.00 -32.04 2.32
C PHE A 405 1.30 -32.34 1.55
N LYS A 406 1.25 -33.22 0.54
CA LYS A 406 2.42 -33.60 -0.29
C LYS A 406 3.01 -32.46 -1.13
N SER A 407 2.27 -31.39 -1.36
CA SER A 407 2.71 -30.23 -2.14
C SER A 407 3.51 -29.23 -1.30
N GLY A 408 3.51 -29.35 0.04
CA GLY A 408 4.17 -28.43 0.97
C GLY A 408 5.58 -28.82 1.42
N ASP A 409 6.00 -30.07 1.23
CA ASP A 409 7.21 -30.64 1.89
C ASP A 409 8.53 -30.01 1.44
N GLN A 410 8.57 -29.38 0.26
CA GLN A 410 9.77 -28.70 -0.28
C GLN A 410 9.70 -27.18 -0.17
N LEU A 411 8.62 -26.65 0.38
CA LEU A 411 8.43 -25.22 0.53
C LEU A 411 9.07 -24.74 1.85
N LEU A 412 9.37 -23.44 1.93
CA LEU A 412 9.81 -22.81 3.17
C LEU A 412 8.78 -23.08 4.28
N ALA A 413 9.23 -23.62 5.41
CA ALA A 413 8.40 -23.93 6.57
C ALA A 413 8.35 -22.76 7.57
N PHE A 414 7.27 -22.71 8.34
CA PHE A 414 6.97 -21.70 9.35
C PHE A 414 6.66 -22.36 10.70
N GLY A 415 6.72 -21.61 11.80
CA GLY A 415 6.50 -22.14 13.15
C GLY A 415 7.70 -22.86 13.77
N THR A 416 8.89 -22.75 13.16
CA THR A 416 10.16 -23.27 13.71
C THR A 416 10.89 -22.20 14.52
N THR A 417 11.95 -22.57 15.25
CA THR A 417 12.76 -21.63 16.05
C THR A 417 13.43 -20.54 15.20
N ASP A 418 13.60 -20.78 13.91
CA ASP A 418 14.15 -19.87 12.89
C ASP A 418 13.07 -19.31 11.96
N ASP A 419 11.82 -19.20 12.43
CA ASP A 419 10.67 -18.72 11.65
C ASP A 419 10.88 -17.28 11.12
N PRO A 420 10.93 -17.11 9.78
CA PRO A 420 11.16 -15.80 9.17
C PRO A 420 9.96 -14.84 9.29
N GLU A 421 8.73 -15.33 9.42
CA GLU A 421 7.56 -14.46 9.70
C GLU A 421 7.71 -13.83 11.09
N SER A 422 8.04 -14.65 12.08
CA SER A 422 8.23 -14.22 13.47
C SER A 422 9.39 -13.22 13.61
N ALA A 423 10.53 -13.50 12.96
CA ALA A 423 11.68 -12.60 12.95
C ALA A 423 11.33 -11.23 12.34
N THR A 424 10.74 -11.22 11.15
CA THR A 424 10.38 -9.97 10.45
C THR A 424 9.29 -9.18 11.17
N GLN A 425 8.35 -9.85 11.83
CA GLN A 425 7.39 -9.17 12.71
C GLN A 425 8.08 -8.51 13.91
N GLN A 426 9.08 -9.18 14.51
CA GLN A 426 9.85 -8.62 15.61
C GLN A 426 10.61 -7.36 15.16
N TRP A 427 11.29 -7.42 14.01
CA TRP A 427 12.02 -6.30 13.41
C TRP A 427 11.11 -5.11 13.14
N ARG A 428 9.94 -5.36 12.54
CA ARG A 428 8.93 -4.33 12.28
C ARG A 428 8.49 -3.62 13.57
N ARG A 429 8.35 -4.35 14.68
CA ARG A 429 7.87 -3.80 15.96
C ARG A 429 8.96 -3.13 16.78
N LYS A 430 10.19 -3.67 16.76
CA LYS A 430 11.28 -3.25 17.65
C LYS A 430 12.37 -2.42 16.94
N GLY A 431 12.45 -2.48 15.62
CA GLY A 431 13.48 -1.81 14.82
C GLY A 431 14.90 -2.17 15.32
N ALA A 432 15.68 -1.14 15.63
CA ALA A 432 17.04 -1.29 16.16
C ALA A 432 17.11 -2.09 17.47
N ASN A 433 16.02 -2.18 18.23
CA ASN A 433 15.94 -2.94 19.49
C ASN A 433 15.52 -4.41 19.30
N ALA A 434 15.45 -4.89 18.06
CA ALA A 434 15.17 -6.31 17.81
C ALA A 434 16.35 -7.20 18.26
N ASP A 435 16.06 -8.47 18.53
CA ASP A 435 17.08 -9.42 18.99
C ASP A 435 18.12 -9.66 17.89
N ALA A 436 19.39 -9.42 18.18
CA ALA A 436 20.50 -9.63 17.26
C ALA A 436 20.54 -11.07 16.70
N LYS A 437 20.16 -12.07 17.51
CA LYS A 437 20.16 -13.48 17.10
C LYS A 437 19.10 -13.78 16.04
N SER A 438 18.00 -13.03 16.01
CA SER A 438 16.96 -13.21 15.00
C SER A 438 17.45 -12.93 13.58
N TYR A 439 18.32 -11.93 13.38
CA TYR A 439 18.95 -11.66 12.08
C TYR A 439 19.88 -12.79 11.65
N TYR A 440 20.66 -13.36 12.58
CA TYR A 440 21.51 -14.51 12.31
C TYR A 440 20.70 -15.73 11.86
N LEU A 441 19.64 -16.09 12.60
CA LEU A 441 18.79 -17.23 12.27
C LEU A 441 18.10 -17.05 10.92
N PHE A 442 17.62 -15.84 10.64
CA PHE A 442 17.03 -15.51 9.34
C PHE A 442 18.03 -15.70 8.19
N LEU A 443 19.21 -15.08 8.28
CA LEU A 443 20.22 -15.20 7.23
C LEU A 443 20.70 -16.64 7.04
N LYS A 444 20.81 -17.41 8.13
CA LYS A 444 21.10 -18.84 8.08
C LYS A 444 19.99 -19.62 7.36
N LYS A 445 18.71 -19.32 7.63
CA LYS A 445 17.54 -19.96 6.99
C LYS A 445 17.58 -19.81 5.47
N PHE A 446 18.00 -18.64 4.99
CA PHE A 446 18.14 -18.33 3.57
C PHE A 446 19.56 -18.59 3.04
N GLU A 447 20.36 -19.40 3.74
CA GLU A 447 21.67 -19.86 3.26
C GLU A 447 22.62 -18.68 2.91
N CYS A 448 22.47 -17.54 3.58
CA CYS A 448 23.28 -16.33 3.39
C CYS A 448 24.59 -16.41 4.20
N ASN A 449 25.33 -17.51 4.04
CA ASN A 449 26.45 -17.90 4.91
C ASN A 449 27.56 -16.85 5.01
N ALA A 450 27.82 -16.10 3.93
CA ALA A 450 28.82 -15.03 3.92
C ALA A 450 28.47 -13.82 4.81
N MET A 451 27.23 -13.75 5.32
CA MET A 451 26.74 -12.63 6.15
C MET A 451 26.60 -12.98 7.63
N ILE A 452 26.95 -14.21 8.01
CA ILE A 452 26.82 -14.67 9.38
C ILE A 452 28.16 -15.15 9.93
N ASN A 453 28.37 -14.93 11.22
CA ASN A 453 29.46 -15.51 11.96
C ASN A 453 28.89 -16.65 12.82
N THR A 454 29.22 -17.89 12.48
CA THR A 454 28.68 -19.09 13.13
C THR A 454 29.15 -19.25 14.57
N ALA A 455 30.39 -18.83 14.89
CA ALA A 455 30.94 -18.90 16.23
C ALA A 455 30.22 -17.97 17.22
N THR A 456 29.87 -16.76 16.77
CA THR A 456 29.20 -15.74 17.61
C THR A 456 27.68 -15.72 17.47
N GLN A 457 27.13 -16.48 16.52
CA GLN A 457 25.70 -16.47 16.15
C GLN A 457 25.17 -15.06 15.86
N ARG A 458 25.97 -14.25 15.14
CA ARG A 458 25.67 -12.86 14.80
C ARG A 458 25.83 -12.60 13.30
N VAL A 459 25.29 -11.48 12.85
CA VAL A 459 25.57 -10.94 11.51
C VAL A 459 27.01 -10.43 11.44
N VAL A 460 27.64 -10.54 10.27
CA VAL A 460 28.98 -9.98 10.04
C VAL A 460 28.88 -8.45 10.15
N ALA A 461 29.78 -7.86 10.93
CA ALA A 461 29.82 -6.42 11.15
C ALA A 461 30.14 -5.67 9.84
N ASN A 462 29.68 -4.42 9.74
CA ASN A 462 29.99 -3.50 8.65
C ASN A 462 29.71 -4.04 7.23
N THR A 463 28.82 -5.04 7.12
CA THR A 463 28.48 -5.69 5.86
C THR A 463 27.08 -5.27 5.40
N ARG A 464 26.90 -5.24 4.08
CA ARG A 464 25.64 -4.91 3.40
C ARG A 464 24.86 -6.18 3.08
N LEU A 465 23.53 -6.05 2.97
CA LEU A 465 22.71 -7.14 2.45
C LEU A 465 23.04 -7.34 0.96
N SER A 466 23.66 -8.48 0.63
CA SER A 466 24.11 -8.78 -0.74
C SER A 466 22.99 -9.29 -1.63
N VAL A 467 23.19 -9.09 -2.93
CA VAL A 467 22.33 -9.60 -3.99
C VAL A 467 22.20 -11.12 -3.91
N ASN A 468 23.26 -11.86 -3.59
CA ASN A 468 23.19 -13.33 -3.46
C ASN A 468 22.21 -13.77 -2.37
N CYS A 469 22.18 -13.07 -1.23
CA CYS A 469 21.19 -13.38 -0.19
C CYS A 469 19.76 -13.05 -0.64
N MET A 470 19.58 -11.93 -1.34
CA MET A 470 18.30 -11.58 -1.94
C MET A 470 17.84 -12.63 -2.96
N THR A 471 18.76 -13.18 -3.76
CA THR A 471 18.49 -14.29 -4.68
C THR A 471 18.05 -15.54 -3.94
N ASN A 472 18.68 -15.88 -2.81
CA ASN A 472 18.28 -17.03 -2.01
C ASN A 472 16.85 -16.88 -1.45
N ILE A 473 16.49 -15.68 -0.97
CA ILE A 473 15.11 -15.38 -0.55
C ILE A 473 14.16 -15.52 -1.75
N ASN A 474 14.52 -14.93 -2.90
CA ASN A 474 13.74 -15.03 -4.13
C ASN A 474 13.51 -16.49 -4.55
N ASN A 475 14.50 -17.36 -4.39
CA ASN A 475 14.37 -18.78 -4.73
C ASN A 475 13.30 -19.46 -3.89
N LYS A 476 13.20 -19.13 -2.58
CA LYS A 476 12.12 -19.66 -1.72
C LYS A 476 10.76 -19.09 -2.12
N VAL A 477 10.67 -17.80 -2.50
CA VAL A 477 9.43 -17.19 -3.03
C VAL A 477 9.02 -17.85 -4.35
N ASN A 478 9.98 -18.06 -5.26
CA ASN A 478 9.74 -18.65 -6.57
C ASN A 478 9.33 -20.12 -6.47
N ALA A 479 9.80 -20.86 -5.46
CA ALA A 479 9.33 -22.22 -5.20
C ALA A 479 7.81 -22.25 -4.92
N TYR A 480 7.28 -21.31 -4.14
CA TYR A 480 5.83 -21.16 -3.97
C TYR A 480 5.16 -20.77 -5.29
N ASN A 481 5.71 -19.79 -6.01
CA ASN A 481 5.20 -19.34 -7.30
C ASN A 481 5.06 -20.48 -8.32
N ILE A 482 6.06 -21.36 -8.42
CA ILE A 482 6.06 -22.56 -9.28
C ILE A 482 4.91 -23.49 -8.90
N LYS A 483 4.76 -23.81 -7.60
CA LYS A 483 3.70 -24.70 -7.13
C LYS A 483 2.33 -24.14 -7.43
N MET A 484 2.13 -22.85 -7.17
CA MET A 484 0.87 -22.17 -7.47
C MET A 484 0.59 -22.13 -8.97
N ALA A 485 1.58 -21.82 -9.81
CA ALA A 485 1.40 -21.81 -11.26
C ALA A 485 0.96 -23.19 -11.81
N GLY A 486 1.51 -24.28 -11.27
CA GLY A 486 1.15 -25.65 -11.66
C GLY A 486 -0.26 -26.10 -11.27
N LEU A 487 -0.91 -25.40 -10.35
CA LEU A 487 -2.27 -25.68 -9.92
C LEU A 487 -3.33 -24.90 -10.72
N VAL A 488 -2.93 -23.92 -11.53
CA VAL A 488 -3.86 -23.11 -12.33
C VAL A 488 -4.45 -23.95 -13.44
N THR A 489 -5.78 -24.03 -13.50
CA THR A 489 -6.50 -24.75 -14.55
C THR A 489 -7.06 -23.79 -15.60
N ASN A 490 -7.46 -24.35 -16.75
CA ASN A 490 -8.16 -23.62 -17.80
C ASN A 490 -9.67 -23.45 -17.55
N LYS A 491 -10.18 -23.95 -16.42
CA LYS A 491 -11.61 -23.87 -16.08
C LYS A 491 -11.88 -22.62 -15.24
N ASP A 492 -12.94 -21.92 -15.60
CA ASP A 492 -13.51 -20.90 -14.73
C ASP A 492 -14.02 -21.57 -13.44
N GLY A 493 -13.76 -20.94 -12.30
CA GLY A 493 -14.26 -21.39 -11.02
C GLY A 493 -13.40 -20.94 -9.84
N GLU A 494 -13.85 -21.31 -8.65
CA GLU A 494 -13.16 -21.06 -7.38
C GLU A 494 -11.88 -21.92 -7.21
N GLY A 495 -11.53 -22.74 -8.20
CA GLY A 495 -10.30 -23.53 -8.19
C GLY A 495 -9.07 -22.62 -8.06
N MET A 496 -8.38 -22.75 -6.92
CA MET A 496 -7.41 -21.80 -6.32
C MET A 496 -7.89 -20.37 -6.10
#